data_AF-A0A022S3L4-F1
#
_entry.id   AF-A0A022S3L4-F1
#
_cell.length_a   1.000
_cell.length_b   1.000
_cell.length_c   1.000
_cell.angle_alpha   90.00
_cell.angle_beta   90.00
_cell.angle_gamma   90.00
#
_symmetry.space_group_name_H-M   'P 1'
#
loop_
_entity.id
_entity.type
_entity.pdbx_description
1 polymer ?
#
loop_
_entity_poly.entity_id
_entity_poly.type
_entity_poly.pdbx_seq_one_letter_code
_entity_poly.pdbx_strand_id
1 'polypeptide(L)' 'MASETRKVVVHLRATGDAPILKQAKFKFVYVNSAFSPNPDELVSDLYNNFGFDGKLVVNYACSMAWG' A
#
# COMPACT_ATOMS: atom_id res chain seq x y z
N MET A 1 -11.53 -28.34 -3.10
CA MET A 1 -12.13 -27.02 -2.88
C MET A 1 -11.21 -26.01 -3.52
N ALA A 2 -11.64 -25.31 -4.58
CA ALA A 2 -10.82 -24.26 -5.17
C ALA A 2 -10.68 -23.15 -4.13
N SER A 3 -9.44 -22.84 -3.73
CA SER A 3 -9.15 -21.66 -2.92
C SER A 3 -9.55 -20.43 -3.74
N GLU A 4 -10.68 -19.83 -3.39
CA GLU A 4 -11.18 -18.64 -4.06
C GLU A 4 -10.11 -17.54 -3.91
N THR A 5 -9.52 -17.10 -5.03
CA THR A 5 -8.53 -16.03 -5.03
C THR A 5 -9.22 -14.74 -4.65
N ARG A 6 -9.20 -14.40 -3.35
CA ARG A 6 -9.76 -13.14 -2.84
C ARG A 6 -8.94 -11.98 -3.39
N LYS A 7 -9.60 -11.13 -4.17
CA LYS A 7 -9.00 -9.90 -4.69
C LYS A 7 -9.07 -8.82 -3.62
N VAL A 8 -7.93 -8.19 -3.34
CA VAL A 8 -7.84 -7.01 -2.46
C VAL A 8 -7.84 -5.76 -3.32
N VAL A 9 -8.69 -4.78 -2.97
CA VAL A 9 -8.66 -3.46 -3.60
C VAL A 9 -7.59 -2.62 -2.91
N VAL A 10 -6.59 -2.17 -3.67
CA VAL A 10 -5.51 -1.29 -3.18
C VAL A 10 -5.64 0.07 -3.84
N HIS A 11 -5.73 1.12 -3.03
CA HIS A 11 -5.75 2.50 -3.49
C HIS A 11 -4.36 3.10 -3.30
N LEU A 12 -3.65 3.32 -4.40
CA LEU A 12 -2.33 3.93 -4.41
C LEU A 12 -2.43 5.47 -4.44
N ARG A 13 -1.73 6.14 -3.53
CA ARG A 13 -1.69 7.61 -3.45
C ARG A 13 -0.26 8.14 -3.55
N ALA A 14 -0.04 9.05 -4.50
CA ALA A 14 1.20 9.80 -4.58
C ALA A 14 1.32 10.74 -3.38
N THR A 15 2.47 10.75 -2.71
CA THR A 15 2.77 11.68 -1.63
C THR A 15 4.01 12.50 -1.93
N GLY A 16 3.94 13.80 -1.65
CA GLY A 16 5.07 14.72 -1.78
C GLY A 16 5.52 14.89 -3.22
N ASP A 17 6.79 14.60 -3.47
CA ASP A 17 7.45 14.71 -4.77
C ASP A 17 7.25 13.48 -5.68
N ALA A 18 6.50 12.48 -5.21
CA ALA A 18 6.30 11.26 -5.97
C ALA A 18 5.50 11.50 -7.26
N PRO A 19 5.96 11.02 -8.42
CA PRO A 19 5.24 11.20 -9.67
C PRO A 19 3.90 10.43 -9.64
N ILE A 20 2.87 11.04 -10.21
CA ILE A 20 1.56 10.40 -10.39
C ILE A 20 1.73 9.28 -11.45
N LEU A 21 1.90 8.05 -10.95
CA LEU A 21 1.91 6.73 -11.61
C LEU A 21 2.33 6.66 -13.09
N LYS A 22 3.46 7.28 -13.48
CA LYS A 22 4.13 6.98 -14.77
C LYS A 22 5.24 5.92 -14.63
N GLN A 23 5.72 5.68 -13.42
CA GLN A 23 6.77 4.70 -13.11
C GLN A 23 6.30 3.85 -11.92
N ALA A 24 6.66 2.57 -11.91
CA ALA A 24 6.19 1.60 -10.91
C ALA A 24 7.23 1.30 -9.80
N LYS A 25 8.31 2.10 -9.71
CA LYS A 25 9.39 1.87 -8.75
C LYS A 25 9.42 3.01 -7.73
N PHE A 26 8.98 2.72 -6.52
CA PHE A 26 9.01 3.63 -5.38
C PHE A 26 9.79 2.98 -4.23
N LYS A 27 10.60 3.76 -3.52
CA LYS A 27 11.43 3.25 -2.42
C LYS A 27 10.69 3.21 -1.09
N PHE A 28 9.70 4.08 -0.90
CA PHE A 28 8.96 4.20 0.33
C PHE A 28 7.48 3.94 0.09
N VAL A 29 6.90 3.07 0.92
CA VAL A 29 5.50 2.65 0.88
C VAL A 29 4.95 2.73 2.29
N TYR A 30 3.76 3.29 2.44
CA TYR A 30 3.14 3.53 3.73
C TYR A 30 1.69 3.09 3.75
N VAL A 31 1.29 2.31 4.75
CA VAL A 31 -0.10 1.94 4.97
C VAL A 31 -0.78 3.01 5.82
N ASN A 32 -1.97 3.46 5.39
CA ASN A 32 -2.81 4.43 6.10
C ASN A 32 -2.09 5.71 6.55
N SER A 33 -1.09 6.16 5.78
CA SER A 33 -0.30 7.37 6.06
C SER A 33 0.37 7.36 7.44
N ALA A 34 0.77 6.18 7.93
CA ALA A 34 1.30 6.03 9.29
C ALA A 34 2.68 5.33 9.30
N PHE A 35 2.77 4.11 8.79
CA PHE A 35 3.97 3.29 8.92
C PHE A 35 4.33 2.58 7.61
N SER A 36 5.61 2.20 7.47
CA SER A 36 6.08 1.35 6.39
C SER A 36 5.93 -0.13 6.77
N PRO A 37 5.16 -0.94 6.02
CA PRO A 37 5.05 -2.37 6.31
C PRO A 37 6.38 -3.09 6.02
N ASN A 38 6.50 -4.33 6.51
CA ASN A 38 7.60 -5.20 6.11
C ASN A 38 7.47 -5.51 4.60
N PRO A 39 8.55 -5.37 3.79
CA PRO A 39 8.49 -5.65 2.35
C PRO A 39 8.06 -7.08 1.99
N ASP A 40 8.24 -8.04 2.91
CA ASP A 40 7.85 -9.45 2.71
C ASP A 40 6.43 -9.77 3.23
N GLU A 41 5.73 -8.78 3.78
CA GLU A 41 4.37 -8.97 4.32
C GLU A 41 3.33 -9.12 3.20
N LEU A 42 2.40 -10.05 3.38
CA LEU A 42 1.35 -10.30 2.40
C LEU A 42 0.33 -9.15 2.40
N VAL A 43 -0.04 -8.70 1.20
CA VAL A 43 -1.07 -7.65 1.01
C VAL A 43 -2.42 -8.07 1.61
N SER A 44 -2.72 -9.38 1.63
CA SER A 44 -3.91 -9.91 2.30
C SER A 44 -3.92 -9.64 3.79
N ASP A 45 -2.77 -9.80 4.45
CA ASP A 45 -2.65 -9.62 5.89
C ASP A 45 -2.70 -8.13 6.23
N LEU A 46 -2.03 -7.30 5.42
CA LEU A 46 -2.15 -5.85 5.52
C LEU A 46 -3.60 -5.37 5.37
N TYR A 47 -4.36 -5.94 4.42
CA TYR A 47 -5.77 -5.61 4.25
C TYR A 47 -6.63 -6.08 5.43
N ASN A 48 -6.40 -7.29 5.94
CA ASN A 48 -7.16 -7.82 7.08
C ASN A 48 -6.94 -6.98 8.35
N ASN A 49 -5.73 -6.44 8.54
CA ASN A 49 -5.36 -5.67 9.73
C ASN A 49 -5.66 -4.17 9.60
N PHE A 50 -5.51 -3.60 8.39
CA PHE A 50 -5.50 -2.14 8.17
C PHE A 50 -6.44 -1.67 7.07
N GLY A 51 -7.15 -2.58 6.40
CA GLY A 51 -8.16 -2.24 5.40
C GLY A 51 -9.33 -1.49 6.00
N PHE A 52 -9.84 -0.50 5.25
CA PHE A 52 -10.99 0.30 5.64
C PHE A 52 -11.85 0.57 4.41
N ASP A 53 -13.17 0.53 4.55
CA ASP A 53 -14.10 0.82 3.44
C ASP A 53 -13.85 -0.07 2.20
N GLY A 54 -13.60 -1.36 2.43
CA GLY A 54 -13.37 -2.34 1.36
C GLY A 54 -12.07 -2.16 0.57
N LYS A 55 -11.15 -1.31 1.03
CA LYS A 55 -9.87 -1.02 0.37
C LYS A 55 -8.71 -0.89 1.35
N LEU A 56 -7.50 -1.15 0.86
CA LEU A 56 -6.27 -0.80 1.55
C LEU A 56 -5.72 0.50 0.96
N VAL A 57 -5.49 1.51 1.79
CA VAL A 57 -4.88 2.77 1.34
C VAL A 57 -3.37 2.66 1.50
N VAL A 58 -2.66 2.80 0.38
CA VAL A 58 -1.20 2.72 0.33
C VAL A 58 -0.66 4.00 -0.28
N ASN A 59 0.15 4.73 0.46
CA ASN A 59 0.84 5.91 -0.01
C ASN A 59 2.26 5.53 -0.46
N TYR A 60 2.75 6.17 -1.50
CA TYR A 60 4.11 5.97 -1.98
C TYR A 60 4.85 7.31 -2.09
N ALA A 61 6.16 7.29 -1.83
CA ALA A 61 7.00 8.48 -1.80
C ALA A 61 8.41 8.21 -2.36
N CYS A 62 9.08 9.27 -2.83
CA CYS A 62 10.49 9.23 -3.23
C CYS A 62 11.44 9.44 -2.05
N SER A 63 10.99 10.17 -1.03
CA SER A 63 11.68 10.37 0.26
C SER A 63 10.83 9.87 1.43
N MET A 64 11.44 9.77 2.61
CA MET A 64 10.72 9.43 3.84
C MET A 64 9.64 10.49 4.13
N ALA A 65 8.38 10.06 4.25
CA ALA A 65 7.23 10.95 4.41
C ALA A 65 6.51 10.76 5.75
N TRP A 66 6.54 9.54 6.28
CA TRP A 66 6.01 9.18 7.59
C TRP A 66 7.00 8.28 8.34
N GLY A 67 6.91 8.29 9.66
CA GLY A 67 7.78 7.56 10.59
C GLY A 67 7.19 7.59 11.99
#